data_AF-A0A9K3DAF4-F1
#
_entry.id   AF-A0A9K3DAF4-F1
#
_cell.length_a   1.000
_cell.length_b   1.000
_cell.length_c   1.000
_cell.angle_alpha   90.00
_cell.angle_beta   90.00
_cell.angle_gamma   90.00
#
_symmetry.space_group_name_H-M   'P 1'
#
loop_
_entity.id
_entity.type
_entity.pdbx_description
1 polymer ?
#
loop_
_entity_poly.entity_id
_entity_poly.type
_entity_poly.pdbx_seq_one_letter_code
_entity_poly.pdbx_strand_id
1 'polypeptide(L)' 'STPLLYPNAADLAKGAYSNAGTQYVHDVPSLQGLVAYGKARGVRVVPEYDTPGHAAAWGEGYPGITVQCPSYTQ' A
#
# COMPACT_ATOMS: atom_id res chain seq x y z
N SER A 1 6.37 1.73 2.97
CA SER A 1 5.86 0.36 2.72
C SER A 1 4.49 0.45 2.08
N THR A 2 4.02 -0.64 1.47
CA THR A 2 2.70 -0.71 0.80
C THR A 2 1.89 -1.88 1.39
N PRO A 3 1.24 -1.71 2.55
CA PRO A 3 0.64 -2.82 3.29
C PRO A 3 -0.78 -3.20 2.82
N LEU A 4 -1.34 -2.58 1.80
CA LEU A 4 -2.68 -2.90 1.33
C LEU A 4 -2.62 -4.04 0.28
N LEU A 5 -3.41 -5.09 0.51
CA LEU A 5 -3.56 -6.20 -0.44
C LEU A 5 -4.73 -5.94 -1.39
N TYR A 6 -4.43 -5.61 -2.64
CA TYR A 6 -5.43 -5.41 -3.69
C TYR A 6 -5.60 -6.67 -4.54
N PRO A 7 -6.81 -7.25 -4.65
CA PRO A 7 -7.01 -8.45 -5.47
C PRO A 7 -6.62 -8.28 -6.94
N ASN A 8 -6.78 -7.09 -7.49
CA ASN A 8 -6.44 -6.74 -8.88
C ASN A 8 -5.03 -6.15 -9.06
N ALA A 9 -4.28 -5.95 -7.97
CA ALA A 9 -2.93 -5.39 -7.99
C ALA A 9 -2.09 -5.97 -6.83
N ALA A 10 -2.12 -7.29 -6.66
CA ALA A 10 -1.54 -7.97 -5.50
C ALA A 10 -0.02 -7.74 -5.39
N ASP A 11 0.66 -7.50 -6.50
CA ASP A 11 2.11 -7.24 -6.53
C ASP A 11 2.50 -5.97 -5.78
N LEU A 12 1.59 -5.00 -5.57
CA LEU A 12 1.86 -3.84 -4.72
C LEU A 12 2.23 -4.25 -3.28
N ALA A 13 1.71 -5.38 -2.80
CA ALA A 13 2.04 -5.90 -1.48
C ALA A 13 3.53 -6.30 -1.35
N LYS A 14 4.27 -6.49 -2.44
CA LYS A 14 5.74 -6.71 -2.38
C LYS A 14 6.47 -5.56 -1.69
N GLY A 15 5.93 -4.35 -1.74
CA GLY A 15 6.43 -3.19 -0.99
C GLY A 15 6.03 -3.16 0.49
N ALA A 16 5.27 -4.13 0.99
CA ALA A 16 4.90 -4.24 2.40
C ALA A 16 6.11 -4.61 3.27
N TYR A 17 6.06 -4.21 4.54
CA TYR A 17 7.06 -4.66 5.50
C TYR A 17 6.96 -6.18 5.69
N SER A 18 8.10 -6.85 5.82
CA SER A 18 8.17 -8.27 6.12
C SER A 18 9.27 -8.54 7.14
N ASN A 19 9.04 -9.52 8.01
CA ASN A 19 10.01 -9.98 9.00
C ASN A 19 9.85 -11.48 9.22
N ALA A 20 10.97 -12.22 9.25
CA ALA A 20 11.00 -13.67 9.51
C ALA A 20 9.96 -14.48 8.69
N GLY A 21 9.80 -14.16 7.40
CA GLY A 21 8.86 -14.85 6.50
C GLY A 21 7.39 -14.44 6.64
N THR A 22 7.06 -13.51 7.54
CA THR A 22 5.71 -12.95 7.68
C THR A 22 5.62 -11.61 6.95
N GLN A 23 4.65 -11.47 6.05
CA GLN A 23 4.34 -10.22 5.37
C GLN A 23 3.17 -9.52 6.07
N TYR A 24 3.34 -8.25 6.39
CA TYR A 24 2.31 -7.48 7.11
C TYR A 24 1.43 -6.74 6.12
N VAL A 25 0.25 -7.30 5.85
CA VAL A 25 -0.74 -6.76 4.91
C VAL A 25 -2.12 -6.62 5.53
N HIS A 26 -2.94 -5.71 4.98
CA HIS A 26 -4.35 -5.56 5.26
C HIS A 26 -5.15 -6.06 4.06
N ASP A 27 -5.92 -7.12 4.26
CA ASP A 27 -6.79 -7.71 3.26
C ASP A 27 -8.16 -7.01 3.20
N VAL A 28 -8.95 -7.35 2.18
CA VAL A 28 -10.27 -6.74 1.95
C VAL A 28 -11.20 -6.92 3.16
N PRO A 29 -11.34 -8.12 3.78
CA PRO A 29 -12.15 -8.28 4.98
C PRO A 29 -11.72 -7.38 6.15
N SER A 30 -10.41 -7.25 6.41
CA SER A 30 -9.91 -6.39 7.48
C SER A 30 -10.27 -4.92 7.25
N LEU A 31 -10.13 -4.43 6.01
CA LEU A 31 -10.50 -3.05 5.64
C LEU A 31 -12.00 -2.82 5.74
N GLN A 32 -12.82 -3.79 5.30
CA GLN A 32 -14.28 -3.73 5.46
C GLN A 32 -14.68 -3.66 6.95
N GLY A 33 -14.00 -4.45 7.80
CA GLY A 33 -14.17 -4.40 9.25
C GLY A 33 -13.83 -3.02 9.84
N LEU A 34 -12.72 -2.41 9.42
CA LEU A 34 -12.33 -1.06 9.82
C LEU A 34 -13.37 -0.01 9.43
N VAL A 35 -13.86 -0.06 8.18
CA VAL A 35 -14.90 0.86 7.69
C VAL A 35 -16.21 0.69 8.47
N ALA A 36 -16.64 -0.56 8.71
CA ALA A 36 -17.84 -0.85 9.49
C ALA A 36 -17.71 -0.36 10.94
N TYR A 37 -16.53 -0.54 11.55
CA TYR A 37 -16.23 -0.08 12.90
C TYR A 37 -16.33 1.45 13.03
N GLY A 38 -15.78 2.19 12.05
CA GLY A 38 -15.90 3.65 11.97
C GLY A 38 -17.34 4.11 11.77
N LYS A 39 -18.06 3.47 10.83
CA LYS A 39 -19.48 3.76 10.55
C LYS A 39 -20.34 3.62 11.80
N ALA A 40 -20.15 2.57 12.59
CA ALA A 40 -20.87 2.35 13.85
C ALA A 40 -20.66 3.46 14.89
N ARG A 41 -19.64 4.32 14.70
CA ARG A 41 -19.28 5.44 15.59
C ARG A 41 -19.51 6.81 14.96
N GLY A 42 -20.14 6.87 13.78
CA GLY A 42 -20.31 8.13 13.05
C GLY A 42 -19.01 8.70 12.49
N VAL A 43 -17.94 7.90 12.37
CA VAL A 43 -16.64 8.30 11.81
C VAL A 43 -16.53 7.82 10.37
N ARG A 44 -16.15 8.73 9.47
CA ARG A 44 -15.85 8.40 8.07
C ARG A 44 -14.39 7.99 7.92
N VAL A 45 -14.16 6.81 7.37
CA VAL A 45 -12.83 6.36 6.92
C VAL A 45 -12.62 6.84 5.49
N VAL A 46 -11.58 7.64 5.25
CA VAL A 46 -11.20 8.14 3.91
C VAL A 46 -9.80 7.61 3.59
N PRO A 47 -9.64 6.74 2.59
CA PRO A 47 -8.33 6.26 2.21
C PRO A 47 -7.55 7.34 1.45
N GLU A 48 -6.23 7.35 1.64
CA GLU A 48 -5.29 8.18 0.91
C GLU A 48 -4.37 7.29 0.07
N TYR A 49 -4.15 7.70 -1.17
CA TYR A 49 -3.23 7.08 -2.11
C TYR A 49 -2.32 8.18 -2.67
N ASP A 50 -1.30 8.55 -1.89
CA ASP A 50 -0.40 9.67 -2.22
C ASP A 50 0.43 9.37 -3.48
N THR A 51 0.35 10.27 -4.46
CA THR A 51 1.05 10.19 -5.74
C THR A 51 1.31 11.60 -6.31
N PRO A 52 2.38 11.82 -7.10
CA PRO A 52 3.43 10.87 -7.47
C PRO A 52 4.54 10.76 -6.41
N GLY A 53 4.52 11.62 -5.39
CA GLY A 53 5.43 11.58 -4.24
C GLY A 53 5.17 10.39 -3.31
N HIS A 54 6.09 10.15 -2.37
CA HIS A 54 6.00 9.10 -1.34
C HIS A 54 5.68 7.67 -1.87
N ALA A 55 5.86 7.41 -3.16
CA ALA A 55 5.47 6.18 -3.82
C ALA A 55 6.64 5.20 -4.06
N ALA A 56 7.80 5.39 -3.43
CA ALA A 56 8.99 4.54 -3.65
C ALA A 56 8.67 3.03 -3.45
N ALA A 57 7.91 2.69 -2.41
CA ALA A 57 7.51 1.31 -2.12
C ALA A 57 6.50 0.71 -3.13
N TRP A 58 5.89 1.53 -3.99
CA TRP A 58 4.99 1.04 -5.04
C TRP A 58 5.79 0.40 -6.17
N GLY A 59 7.00 0.91 -6.44
CA GLY A 59 7.93 0.42 -7.45
C GLY A 59 8.45 -1.00 -7.18
N GLU A 60 8.45 -1.45 -5.92
CA GLU A 60 8.81 -2.84 -5.55
C GLU A 60 7.86 -3.87 -6.18
N GLY A 61 6.57 -3.51 -6.32
CA GLY A 61 5.57 -4.34 -6.99
C GLY A 61 5.56 -4.15 -8.50
N TYR A 62 5.65 -2.88 -8.93
CA TYR A 62 5.53 -2.48 -10.33
C TYR A 62 6.66 -1.51 -10.70
N PRO A 63 7.85 -1.99 -11.08
CA PRO A 63 9.03 -1.12 -11.29
C PRO A 63 8.87 -0.01 -12.34
N GLY A 64 7.86 -0.12 -13.22
CA GLY A 64 7.58 0.86 -14.28
C GLY A 64 6.70 2.04 -13.88
N ILE A 65 6.20 2.10 -12.63
CA ILE A 65 5.31 3.21 -12.20
C ILE A 65 6.06 4.30 -11.41
N THR A 66 7.30 4.04 -11.01
CA THR A 66 8.18 5.03 -10.39
C THR A 66 9.25 5.49 -11.38
N VAL A 67 9.68 6.75 -11.25
CA VAL A 67 10.77 7.27 -12.08
C VAL A 67 12.09 6.60 -11.71
N GLN A 68 12.85 6.18 -12.71
CA GLN A 68 14.23 5.75 -12.53
C GLN A 68 15.12 6.99 -12.53
N CYS A 69 15.67 7.34 -11.36
CA CYS A 69 16.55 8.49 -11.24
C CYS A 69 17.84 8.26 -12.04
N PRO A 70 18.28 9.22 -12.88
CA PRO A 70 19.56 9.13 -13.56
C PRO A 70 20.74 9.03 -12.56
N SER A 71 21.80 8.35 -12.95
CA SER A 71 22.98 8.11 -12.08
C SER A 71 23.81 9.35 -11.77
N TYR A 72 23.61 10.46 -12.47
CA TYR A 72 24.38 11.70 -12.28
C TYR A 72 23.80 12.64 -11.20
N THR A 73 22.69 12.25 -10.56
CA THR A 73 22.01 13.04 -9.50
C THR A 73 21.93 12.33 -8.14
N GLN A 74 22.60 11.19 -7.97
CA GLN A 74 22.63 10.43 -6.70
C GLN A 74 23.97 10.56 -5.97
#